data_AF-A0A2A3JBQ1-F1
#
_entry.id   AF-A0A2A3JBQ1-F1
#
_cell.length_a   1.000
_cell.length_b   1.000
_cell.length_c   1.000
_cell.angle_alpha   90.00
_cell.angle_beta   90.00
_cell.angle_gamma   90.00
#
_symmetry.space_group_name_H-M   'P 1'
#
loop_
_entity.id
_entity.type
_entity.pdbx_description
1 polymer ?
#
loop_
_entity_poly.entity_id
_entity_poly.type
_entity_poly.pdbx_seq_one_letter_code
_entity_poly.pdbx_strand_id
1 'polypeptide(L)'
;MSKHDEGHTLAGWTGFGIATVGVVGIGLGVCADNAPGEWGGLAVVAVSVLVTWVLHLAGWGKPPGRRPTSQWGLRVRDLGARQGHPGCVGCRLAGRGRPAIRSDVAVGGKPVSGEPVTESAS
;
A
#
# COMPACT_ATOMS: atom_id res chain seq x y z
N MET A 1 15.09 12.73 -21.90
CA MET A 1 14.25 12.48 -20.71
C MET A 1 14.28 10.98 -20.44
N SER A 2 14.92 10.54 -19.35
CA SER A 2 15.04 9.12 -19.01
C SER A 2 13.66 8.52 -18.79
N LYS A 3 13.32 7.42 -19.49
CA LYS A 3 12.08 6.65 -19.28
C LYS A 3 12.19 5.79 -18.02
N HIS A 4 12.37 6.43 -16.87
CA HIS A 4 12.37 5.74 -15.59
C HIS A 4 11.27 6.32 -14.74
N ASP A 5 10.63 5.43 -14.00
CA ASP A 5 9.70 5.85 -12.98
C ASP A 5 10.48 6.56 -11.87
N GLU A 6 10.39 7.89 -11.81
CA GLU A 6 11.12 8.69 -10.81
C GLU A 6 10.59 8.50 -9.38
N GLY A 7 9.57 7.63 -9.18
CA GLY A 7 9.03 7.33 -7.85
C GLY A 7 8.26 8.49 -7.23
N HIS A 8 8.01 9.55 -7.99
CA HIS A 8 7.28 10.73 -7.54
C HIS A 8 5.79 10.40 -7.34
N THR A 9 5.39 10.18 -6.09
CA THR A 9 3.99 10.02 -5.68
C THR A 9 3.55 11.24 -4.88
N LEU A 10 2.27 11.61 -4.97
CA LEU A 10 1.74 12.75 -4.20
C LEU A 10 1.88 12.46 -2.70
N ALA A 11 1.57 11.21 -2.30
CA ALA A 11 1.75 10.74 -0.93
C ALA A 11 3.21 10.91 -0.45
N GLY A 12 4.18 10.51 -1.26
CA GLY A 12 5.60 10.61 -0.93
C GLY A 12 6.09 12.05 -0.80
N TRP A 13 5.76 12.92 -1.76
CA TRP A 13 6.20 14.33 -1.72
C TRP A 13 5.55 15.13 -0.59
N THR A 14 4.26 14.91 -0.33
CA THR A 14 3.56 15.55 0.80
C THR A 14 4.17 15.10 2.13
N GLY A 15 4.38 13.79 2.30
CA GLY A 15 5.04 13.23 3.48
C GLY A 15 6.44 13.79 3.69
N PHE A 16 7.24 13.83 2.62
CA PHE A 16 8.59 14.37 2.64
C PHE A 16 8.61 15.84 3.08
N GLY A 17 7.78 16.69 2.47
CA GLY A 17 7.71 18.11 2.84
C GLY A 17 7.34 18.33 4.31
N ILE A 18 6.35 17.60 4.83
CA ILE A 18 5.96 17.69 6.25
C ILE A 18 7.09 17.20 7.16
N ALA A 19 7.72 16.08 6.82
CA ALA A 19 8.82 15.52 7.61
C ALA A 19 10.02 16.47 7.66
N THR A 20 10.37 17.13 6.55
CA THR A 20 11.43 18.14 6.52
C THR A 20 11.14 19.28 7.50
N VAL A 21 9.92 19.81 7.51
CA VAL A 21 9.52 20.86 8.46
C VAL A 21 9.64 20.37 9.91
N GLY A 22 9.18 19.15 10.20
CA GLY A 22 9.28 18.56 11.54
C GLY A 22 10.73 18.40 12.00
N VAL A 23 11.61 17.86 11.14
CA VAL A 23 13.04 17.67 11.45
C VAL A 23 13.76 19.00 11.66
N VAL A 24 13.47 20.02 10.83
CA VAL A 24 13.99 21.37 11.05
C VAL A 24 13.52 21.92 12.40
N GLY A 25 12.25 21.72 12.75
CA GLY A 25 11.70 22.10 14.06
C GLY A 25 12.42 21.42 15.23
N ILE A 26 12.70 20.12 15.12
CA ILE A 26 13.50 19.38 16.13
C ILE A 26 14.89 20.01 16.25
N GLY A 27 15.58 20.25 15.13
CA GLY A 27 16.92 20.84 15.15
C GLY A 27 16.96 22.23 15.79
N LEU A 28 15.98 23.07 15.50
CA LEU A 28 15.85 24.39 16.14
C LEU A 28 15.54 24.28 17.64
N GLY A 29 14.70 23.32 18.05
CA GLY A 29 14.41 23.03 19.45
C GLY A 29 15.68 22.66 20.23
N VAL A 30 16.48 21.75 19.67
CA VAL A 30 17.76 21.32 20.26
C VAL A 30 18.75 22.49 20.37
N CYS A 31 18.92 23.28 19.30
CA CYS A 31 19.83 24.43 19.32
C CYS A 31 19.42 25.52 20.31
N ALA A 32 18.14 25.61 20.66
CA ALA A 32 17.59 26.58 21.59
C ALA A 32 17.40 26.03 23.03
N ASP A 33 17.80 24.77 23.30
CA ASP A 33 17.51 24.05 24.55
C ASP A 33 16.01 24.13 24.95
N ASN A 34 15.15 23.97 23.94
CA ASN A 34 13.70 24.18 24.04
C ASN A 34 12.96 22.86 23.84
N ALA A 35 12.76 22.12 24.93
CA ALA A 35 12.06 20.83 24.92
C ALA A 35 10.66 20.89 24.26
N PRO A 36 9.80 21.89 24.52
CA PRO A 36 8.56 22.06 23.75
C PRO A 36 8.75 22.13 22.23
N GLY A 37 9.81 22.80 21.76
CA GLY A 37 10.15 22.88 20.34
C GLY A 37 10.54 21.52 19.74
N GLU A 38 11.30 20.73 20.48
CA GLU A 38 11.70 19.37 20.09
C GLU A 38 10.47 18.45 19.97
N TRP A 39 9.63 18.40 21.00
CA TRP A 39 8.41 17.60 21.01
C TRP A 39 7.41 18.06 19.94
N GLY A 40 7.33 19.38 19.70
CA GLY A 40 6.54 19.94 18.61
C GLY A 40 7.02 19.44 17.24
N GLY A 41 8.33 19.46 16.99
CA GLY A 41 8.91 18.93 15.75
C GLY A 41 8.67 17.42 15.59
N LEU A 42 8.79 16.65 16.67
CA LEU A 42 8.48 15.21 16.66
C LEU A 42 7.00 14.94 16.36
N ALA A 43 6.08 15.74 16.92
CA ALA A 43 4.66 15.64 16.61
C ALA A 43 4.39 15.89 15.12
N VAL A 44 5.07 16.86 14.50
CA VAL A 44 4.96 17.12 13.05
C VAL A 44 5.46 15.93 12.22
N VAL A 45 6.55 15.28 12.63
CA VAL A 45 7.03 14.05 11.98
C VAL A 45 6.00 12.93 12.08
N ALA A 46 5.37 12.75 13.25
CA ALA A 46 4.28 11.78 13.40
C ALA A 46 3.10 12.08 12.47
N VAL A 47 2.72 13.36 12.33
CA VAL A 47 1.69 13.81 11.38
C VAL A 47 2.08 13.48 9.93
N SER A 48 3.35 13.64 9.53
CA SER A 48 3.82 13.25 8.19
C SER A 48 3.52 11.78 7.89
N VAL A 49 3.81 10.88 8.85
CA VAL A 49 3.54 9.44 8.69
C VAL A 49 2.06 9.18 8.49
N LEU A 50 1.20 9.81 9.31
CA LEU A 50 -0.25 9.66 9.21
C LEU A 50 -0.80 10.20 7.88
N VAL A 51 -0.37 11.38 7.46
CA VAL A 51 -0.79 11.99 6.18
C VAL A 51 -0.38 11.11 5.00
N THR A 52 0.88 10.65 4.99
CA THR A 52 1.39 9.76 3.94
C THR A 52 0.60 8.45 3.88
N TRP A 53 0.29 7.89 5.04
CA TRP A 53 -0.49 6.66 5.16
C TRP A 53 -1.93 6.84 4.63
N VAL A 54 -2.62 7.91 5.03
CA VAL A 54 -3.98 8.23 4.53
C VAL A 54 -3.97 8.45 3.02
N LEU A 55 -2.99 9.18 2.50
CA LEU A 55 -2.84 9.40 1.06
C LEU A 55 -2.57 8.09 0.31
N HIS A 56 -1.73 7.21 0.86
CA HIS A 56 -1.49 5.88 0.31
C HIS A 56 -2.77 5.05 0.26
N LEU A 57 -3.54 4.99 1.36
CA LEU A 57 -4.82 4.30 1.42
C LEU A 57 -5.88 4.91 0.49
N ALA A 58 -5.78 6.21 0.23
CA ALA A 58 -6.62 6.89 -0.74
C ALA A 58 -6.18 6.58 -2.19
N GLY A 59 -5.06 5.89 -2.44
CA GLY A 59 -4.57 5.55 -3.78
C GLY A 59 -3.66 6.62 -4.40
N TRP A 60 -3.20 7.59 -3.62
CA TRP A 60 -2.20 8.57 -4.07
C TRP A 60 -0.75 8.11 -3.85
N GLY A 61 -0.57 6.95 -3.21
CA GLY A 61 0.68 6.19 -3.20
C GLY A 61 0.63 5.11 -4.28
N LYS A 62 1.78 4.85 -4.92
CA LYS A 62 1.92 3.71 -5.85
C LYS A 62 2.60 2.53 -5.16
N PRO A 63 2.24 1.28 -5.51
CA PRO A 63 2.94 0.11 -5.03
C PRO A 63 4.37 0.05 -5.60
N PRO A 64 5.33 -0.52 -4.84
CA PRO A 64 6.69 -0.75 -5.35
C PRO A 64 6.65 -1.80 -6.48
N GLY A 65 7.18 -1.45 -7.65
CA GLY A 65 7.26 -2.36 -8.80
C GLY A 65 7.24 -1.66 -10.17
N ARG A 66 7.45 -2.42 -11.24
CA ARG A 66 7.34 -1.91 -12.61
C ARG A 66 5.88 -1.63 -12.93
N ARG A 67 5.55 -0.35 -13.15
CA ARG A 67 4.25 0.12 -13.59
C ARG A 67 4.30 0.61 -15.04
N PRO A 68 3.21 0.43 -15.82
CA PRO A 68 3.14 0.98 -17.17
C PRO A 68 3.25 2.51 -17.13
N THR A 69 3.79 3.10 -18.20
CA THR A 69 4.10 4.54 -18.28
C THR A 69 2.87 5.44 -18.07
N SER A 70 1.67 4.96 -18.44
CA SER A 70 0.40 5.66 -18.20
C SER A 70 0.09 5.87 -16.71
N GLN A 71 0.68 5.07 -15.82
CA GLN A 71 0.50 5.15 -14.37
C GLN A 71 1.64 5.90 -13.67
N TRP A 72 2.57 6.51 -14.41
CA TRP A 72 3.69 7.23 -13.82
C TRP A 72 3.28 8.57 -13.22
N GLY A 73 2.34 9.27 -13.87
CA GLY A 73 1.94 10.63 -13.51
C GLY A 73 1.57 10.80 -12.04
N LEU A 74 2.14 11.80 -11.38
CA LEU A 74 1.94 12.15 -9.97
C LEU A 74 0.47 12.18 -9.53
N ARG A 75 -0.43 12.60 -10.43
CA ARG A 75 -1.87 12.76 -10.19
C ARG A 75 -2.71 11.52 -10.51
N VAL A 76 -2.11 10.46 -11.06
CA VAL A 76 -2.83 9.23 -11.38
C VAL A 76 -3.05 8.45 -10.09
N ARG A 77 -4.33 8.25 -9.75
CA ARG A 77 -4.78 7.55 -8.56
C ARG A 77 -4.86 6.06 -8.80
N ASP A 78 -4.34 5.28 -7.87
CA ASP A 78 -4.46 3.83 -7.85
C ASP A 78 -5.83 3.41 -7.27
N LEU A 79 -6.67 2.84 -8.13
CA LEU A 79 -8.00 2.36 -7.75
C LEU A 79 -7.94 1.04 -6.96
N GLY A 80 -6.86 0.27 -7.11
CA GLY A 80 -6.62 -0.99 -6.41
C GLY A 80 -6.31 -0.82 -4.91
N ALA A 81 -5.91 0.38 -4.48
CA ALA A 81 -5.62 0.69 -3.07
C ALA A 81 -6.82 0.44 -2.13
N ARG A 82 -8.05 0.43 -2.64
CA ARG A 82 -9.25 0.08 -1.87
C ARG A 82 -9.33 -1.39 -1.49
N GLN A 83 -8.85 -2.27 -2.37
CA GLN A 83 -8.77 -3.72 -2.11
C GLN A 83 -7.53 -4.07 -1.26
N GLY A 84 -6.53 -3.18 -1.29
CA GLY A 84 -5.26 -3.34 -0.59
C GLY A 84 -4.26 -4.13 -1.42
N HIS A 85 -3.00 -3.73 -1.35
CA HIS A 85 -1.95 -4.40 -2.12
C HIS A 85 -1.43 -5.65 -1.41
N PRO A 86 -1.13 -6.72 -2.15
CA PRO A 86 -0.52 -7.91 -1.57
C PRO A 86 0.81 -7.56 -0.92
N GLY A 87 1.00 -7.95 0.33
CA GLY A 87 2.24 -7.72 1.08
C GLY A 87 2.48 -6.29 1.59
N CYS A 88 1.61 -5.31 1.30
CA CYS A 88 1.79 -3.94 1.80
C CYS A 88 1.40 -3.82 3.27
N VAL A 89 2.37 -3.50 4.15
CA VAL A 89 2.15 -3.32 5.59
C VAL A 89 1.15 -2.19 5.86
N GLY A 90 1.24 -1.07 5.14
CA GLY A 90 0.31 0.05 5.31
C GLY A 90 -1.15 -0.31 4.99
N CYS A 91 -1.38 -1.07 3.91
CA CYS A 91 -2.71 -1.60 3.59
C CYS A 91 -3.18 -2.63 4.61
N ARG A 92 -2.28 -3.51 5.08
CA ARG A 92 -2.59 -4.54 6.09
C ARG A 92 -2.96 -3.94 7.44
N LEU A 93 -2.26 -2.90 7.89
CA LEU A 93 -2.60 -2.15 9.11
C LEU A 93 -3.99 -1.53 9.02
N ALA A 94 -4.46 -1.19 7.81
CA ALA A 94 -5.82 -0.73 7.55
C ALA A 94 -6.84 -1.87 7.33
N GLY A 95 -6.45 -3.14 7.55
CA GLY A 95 -7.31 -4.31 7.36
C GLY A 95 -7.53 -4.73 5.90
N ARG A 96 -6.81 -4.15 4.94
CA ARG A 96 -6.95 -4.42 3.49
C ARG A 96 -5.93 -5.45 3.00
N GLY A 97 -6.16 -6.05 1.83
CA GLY A 97 -5.24 -6.98 1.19
C GLY A 97 -5.20 -8.38 1.81
N ARG A 98 -6.18 -8.71 2.68
CA ARG A 98 -6.40 -10.09 3.12
C ARG A 98 -7.05 -10.85 1.97
N PRO A 99 -6.47 -11.98 1.50
CA PRO A 99 -7.23 -12.88 0.64
C PRO A 99 -8.47 -13.29 1.43
N ALA A 100 -9.65 -13.07 0.85
CA ALA A 100 -10.86 -13.67 1.38
C ALA A 100 -10.57 -15.17 1.44
N ILE A 101 -10.48 -15.73 2.66
CA ILE A 101 -10.51 -17.17 2.80
C ILE A 101 -11.89 -17.52 2.25
N ARG A 102 -11.92 -18.02 1.01
CA ARG A 102 -13.06 -18.75 0.51
C ARG A 102 -13.19 -19.91 1.48
N SER A 103 -14.12 -19.78 2.41
CA SER A 103 -14.73 -20.93 3.05
C SER A 103 -15.52 -21.62 1.95
N ASP A 104 -14.81 -22.37 1.10
CA ASP A 104 -15.41 -23.39 0.26
C ASP A 104 -15.91 -24.45 1.25
N VAL A 105 -17.10 -24.19 1.80
CA VAL A 105 -17.88 -25.19 2.51
C VAL A 105 -17.99 -26.36 1.55
N ALA A 106 -17.40 -27.48 1.96
CA ALA A 106 -17.42 -28.74 1.24
C ALA A 106 -18.87 -29.13 0.92
N VAL A 107 -19.33 -28.79 -0.29
CA VAL A 107 -20.49 -29.46 -0.88
C VAL A 107 -19.94 -30.76 -1.46
N GLY A 108 -20.07 -31.82 -0.68
CA GLY A 108 -19.71 -33.17 -1.07
C GLY A 108 -20.47 -33.61 -2.32
N GLY A 109 -19.83 -33.50 -3.48
CA GLY A 109 -20.24 -34.18 -4.69
C GLY A 109 -19.71 -35.62 -4.66
N LYS A 110 -20.61 -36.59 -4.52
CA LYS A 110 -20.31 -38.03 -4.69
C LYS A 110 -19.65 -38.28 -6.06
N PRO A 111 -18.61 -39.13 -6.18
CA PRO A 111 -18.16 -39.59 -7.47
C PRO A 111 -19.20 -40.55 -8.07
N VAL A 112 -19.70 -40.23 -9.26
CA VAL A 112 -20.53 -41.14 -10.05
C VAL A 112 -19.62 -42.25 -10.58
N SER A 113 -19.95 -43.49 -10.25
CA SER A 113 -19.29 -44.70 -10.76
C SER A 113 -19.69 -44.88 -12.22
N GLY A 114 -18.76 -44.65 -13.15
CA GLY A 114 -18.89 -45.04 -14.55
C GLY A 114 -18.29 -46.43 -14.74
N GLU A 115 -19.15 -47.42 -14.89
CA GLU A 115 -18.83 -48.81 -15.22
C GLU A 115 -18.32 -48.89 -16.69
N PRO A 116 -17.14 -49.45 -16.98
CA PRO A 116 -16.75 -49.73 -18.36
C PRO A 116 -17.44 -51.00 -18.84
N VAL A 117 -18.43 -50.81 -19.72
CA VAL A 117 -19.05 -51.87 -20.53
C VAL A 117 -17.97 -52.58 -21.34
N THR A 118 -17.85 -53.88 -21.13
CA THR A 118 -17.09 -54.82 -21.95
C THR A 118 -17.79 -55.00 -23.30
N GLU A 119 -17.10 -54.76 -24.42
CA GLU A 119 -17.51 -55.34 -25.70
C GLU A 119 -16.28 -55.93 -26.42
N SER A 120 -16.35 -57.25 -26.58
CA SER A 120 -15.43 -58.12 -27.30
C SER A 120 -15.68 -58.11 -28.81
N ALA A 121 -14.61 -58.42 -29.55
CA ALA A 121 -14.58 -59.06 -30.89
C ALA A 121 -15.11 -58.20 -32.07
N SER A 122 -14.57 -58.27 -33.29
CA SER A 122 -13.80 -59.29 -34.02
C SER A 122 -12.84 -58.64 -35.02
#